data_AF-A0A6A6NYI5-F1
#
_entry.id   AF-A0A6A6NYI5-F1
#
_cell.length_a   1.000
_cell.length_b   1.000
_cell.length_c   1.000
_cell.angle_alpha   90.00
_cell.angle_beta   90.00
_cell.angle_gamma   90.00
#
_symmetry.space_group_name_H-M   'P 1'
#
loop_
_entity.id
_entity.type
_entity.pdbx_description
1 polymer ?
#
loop_
_entity_poly.entity_id
_entity_poly.type
_entity_poly.pdbx_seq_one_letter_code
_entity_poly.pdbx_strand_id
1 'polypeptide(L)'
;MTTAHRPTFDPARGKEALRGPAYHQRLLPAYTTLKHRQPGQGGEADTSRDLRAELLKAEAAHFAKKNGNLVEEDEPETSAAQKRTIEEATSDESKHEEDPEVKRRRLILEEARDVDADSDPEASSDDSEDDDDDDEEDEQAELMRELEKIKRERAEQKAKEEAERTAKEEEEREFKIARGNPLLNPNDFNVKRRWDDDVVFKNQARGADDKKKKEFVNDLLRSDFHKRFMSKYVR
;
A
#
# COMPACT_ATOMS: atom_id res chain seq x y z
N MET A 1 63.75 -11.69 26.80
CA MET A 1 62.30 -11.96 26.82
C MET A 1 62.10 -13.46 27.08
N THR A 2 61.20 -13.86 27.98
CA THR A 2 61.01 -15.28 28.32
C THR A 2 60.11 -15.97 27.30
N THR A 3 60.44 -17.21 26.95
CA THR A 3 59.78 -18.00 25.89
C THR A 3 58.56 -18.80 26.40
N ALA A 4 58.06 -18.50 27.60
CA ALA A 4 57.04 -19.30 28.26
C ALA A 4 55.62 -19.09 27.71
N HIS A 5 55.29 -17.88 27.21
CA HIS A 5 54.00 -17.60 26.57
C HIS A 5 54.11 -17.86 25.08
N ARG A 6 53.66 -19.04 24.63
CA ARG A 6 53.69 -19.46 23.22
C ARG A 6 52.28 -19.77 22.73
N PRO A 7 51.95 -19.49 21.46
CA PRO A 7 50.67 -19.91 20.87
C PRO A 7 50.60 -21.44 20.76
N THR A 8 49.39 -21.98 20.82
CA THR A 8 49.13 -23.41 20.58
C THR A 8 48.97 -23.65 19.09
N PHE A 9 49.99 -24.24 18.46
CA PHE A 9 49.95 -24.60 17.03
C PHE A 9 49.23 -25.93 16.78
N ASP A 10 49.43 -26.91 17.66
CA ASP A 10 48.76 -28.21 17.60
C ASP A 10 47.76 -28.35 18.77
N PRO A 11 46.47 -28.61 18.50
CA PRO A 11 45.50 -28.84 19.56
C PRO A 11 45.72 -30.20 20.22
N ALA A 12 45.35 -30.31 21.50
CA ALA A 12 45.36 -31.59 22.20
C ALA A 12 44.38 -32.58 21.54
N ARG A 13 44.88 -33.76 21.15
CA ARG A 13 44.05 -34.82 20.57
C ARG A 13 43.38 -35.63 21.68
N GLY A 14 42.07 -35.83 21.56
CA GLY A 14 41.33 -36.70 22.46
C GLY A 14 41.86 -38.14 22.37
N LYS A 15 42.20 -38.72 23.51
CA LYS A 15 42.38 -40.16 23.73
C LYS A 15 41.43 -40.57 24.85
N GLU A 16 41.27 -41.87 25.11
CA GLU A 16 40.55 -42.32 26.29
C GLU A 16 41.18 -41.71 27.55
N ALA A 17 40.45 -40.81 28.20
CA ALA A 17 40.86 -40.22 29.46
C ALA A 17 40.66 -41.26 30.56
N LEU A 18 41.65 -41.42 31.45
CA LEU A 18 41.49 -42.24 32.65
C LEU A 18 40.36 -41.64 33.51
N ARG A 19 39.17 -42.23 33.41
CA ARG A 19 38.03 -41.84 34.20
C ARG A 19 38.22 -42.39 35.61
N GLY A 20 38.72 -41.54 36.50
CA GLY A 20 38.84 -41.87 37.92
C GLY A 20 37.46 -42.00 38.59
N PRO A 21 37.42 -42.46 39.86
CA PRO A 21 36.18 -42.66 40.62
C PRO A 21 35.47 -41.35 41.02
N ALA A 22 36.04 -40.19 40.69
CA ALA A 22 35.46 -38.89 40.99
C ALA A 22 34.36 -38.53 39.98
N TYR A 23 33.18 -38.17 40.49
CA TYR A 23 32.05 -37.69 39.70
C TYR A 23 31.87 -36.18 39.89
N HIS A 24 31.63 -35.45 38.81
CA HIS A 24 31.22 -34.05 38.85
C HIS A 24 29.70 -33.94 39.03
N GLN A 25 29.21 -32.90 39.70
CA GLN A 25 27.77 -32.57 39.79
C GLN A 25 27.00 -32.62 38.44
N ARG A 26 27.65 -32.33 37.31
CA ARG A 26 27.03 -32.37 35.97
C ARG A 26 26.83 -33.80 35.43
N LEU A 27 27.52 -34.78 36.01
CA LEU A 27 27.43 -36.20 35.65
C LEU A 27 26.40 -36.94 36.53
N LEU A 28 25.73 -36.24 37.44
CA LEU A 28 24.60 -36.80 38.16
C LEU A 28 23.48 -37.14 37.16
N PRO A 29 22.70 -38.21 37.40
CA PRO A 29 21.62 -38.60 36.50
C PRO A 29 20.63 -37.46 36.26
N ALA A 30 20.53 -37.02 35.02
CA ALA A 30 19.58 -36.00 34.56
C ALA A 30 19.12 -36.34 33.14
N TYR A 31 17.86 -36.05 32.82
CA TYR A 31 17.25 -36.35 31.51
C TYR A 31 17.43 -37.81 31.09
N THR A 32 17.13 -38.74 32.00
CA THR A 32 17.26 -40.19 31.77
C THR A 32 16.23 -40.75 30.79
N THR A 33 15.24 -39.96 30.40
CA THR A 33 14.20 -40.31 29.44
C THR A 33 14.34 -39.48 28.16
N LEU A 34 14.50 -40.16 27.03
CA LEU A 34 14.52 -39.51 25.72
C LEU A 34 13.08 -39.30 25.23
N LYS A 35 12.78 -38.07 24.77
CA LYS A 35 11.51 -37.76 24.13
C LYS A 35 11.57 -38.21 22.67
N HIS A 36 10.58 -38.99 22.25
CA HIS A 36 10.41 -39.39 20.85
C HIS A 36 9.31 -38.55 20.20
N ARG A 37 9.52 -38.19 18.93
CA ARG A 37 8.51 -37.49 18.13
C ARG A 37 7.28 -38.36 18.01
N GLN A 38 6.12 -37.80 18.35
CA GLN A 38 4.82 -38.45 18.15
C GLN A 38 4.29 -38.16 16.74
N PRO A 39 3.33 -38.96 16.24
CA PRO A 39 2.61 -38.61 15.03
C PRO A 39 2.03 -37.19 15.11
N GLY A 40 2.16 -36.41 14.05
CA GLY A 40 1.81 -34.98 13.95
C GLY A 40 2.95 -34.01 14.31
N GLN A 41 4.11 -34.48 14.78
CA GLN A 41 5.24 -33.62 15.18
C GLN A 41 6.35 -33.49 14.13
N GLY A 42 6.12 -33.93 12.88
CA GLY A 42 7.13 -33.93 11.83
C GLY A 42 8.20 -35.01 12.03
N GLY A 43 7.78 -36.17 12.54
CA GLY A 43 8.64 -37.35 12.69
C GLY A 43 8.49 -38.32 11.52
N GLU A 44 9.29 -39.39 11.53
CA GLU A 44 9.17 -40.52 10.58
C GLU A 44 7.83 -41.26 10.72
N ALA A 45 7.16 -41.13 11.87
CA ALA A 45 5.82 -41.68 12.09
C ALA A 45 4.71 -40.95 11.32
N ASP A 46 5.01 -39.80 10.70
CA ASP A 46 4.05 -39.07 9.88
C ASP A 46 4.00 -39.63 8.46
N THR A 47 2.85 -39.48 7.80
CA THR A 47 2.69 -39.86 6.40
C THR A 47 3.61 -39.04 5.49
N SER A 48 4.01 -39.63 4.37
CA SER A 48 4.77 -38.92 3.33
C SER A 48 3.96 -37.75 2.79
N ARG A 49 4.49 -36.53 2.97
CA ARG A 49 3.89 -35.28 2.48
C ARG A 49 4.60 -34.80 1.23
N ASP A 50 3.84 -34.17 0.33
CA ASP A 50 4.39 -33.49 -0.84
C ASP A 50 4.98 -32.12 -0.45
N LEU A 51 6.17 -32.14 0.14
CA LEU A 51 6.84 -30.95 0.70
C LEU A 51 7.00 -29.80 -0.30
N ARG A 52 7.18 -30.12 -1.59
CA ARG A 52 7.32 -29.12 -2.64
C ARG A 52 6.01 -28.33 -2.84
N ALA A 53 4.87 -29.00 -2.85
CA ALA A 53 3.58 -28.35 -3.04
C ALA A 53 3.21 -27.49 -1.83
N GLU A 54 3.43 -28.00 -0.63
CA GLU A 54 3.21 -27.28 0.63
C GLU A 54 4.07 -26.00 0.70
N LEU A 55 5.35 -26.10 0.34
CA LEU A 55 6.27 -24.96 0.29
C LEU A 55 5.79 -23.87 -0.68
N LEU A 56 5.37 -24.26 -1.90
CA LEU A 56 4.87 -23.29 -2.88
C LEU A 56 3.59 -22.59 -2.41
N LYS A 57 2.67 -23.32 -1.76
CA LYS A 57 1.45 -22.73 -1.16
C LYS A 57 1.82 -21.72 -0.06
N ALA A 58 2.75 -22.10 0.83
CA ALA A 58 3.19 -21.25 1.93
C ALA A 58 3.93 -19.99 1.43
N GLU A 59 4.76 -20.11 0.40
CA GLU A 59 5.42 -18.96 -0.23
C GLU A 59 4.39 -18.02 -0.86
N ALA A 60 3.45 -18.54 -1.65
CA ALA A 60 2.39 -17.74 -2.26
C ALA A 60 1.57 -16.97 -1.21
N ALA A 61 1.16 -17.63 -0.12
CA ALA A 61 0.44 -17.00 0.99
C ALA A 61 1.27 -15.90 1.67
N HIS A 62 2.57 -16.15 1.91
CA HIS A 62 3.47 -15.15 2.49
C HIS A 62 3.64 -13.92 1.58
N PHE A 63 3.80 -14.12 0.27
CA PHE A 63 3.91 -13.01 -0.69
C PHE A 63 2.60 -12.23 -0.82
N ALA A 64 1.44 -12.90 -0.83
CA ALA A 64 0.14 -12.24 -0.81
C ALA A 64 -0.03 -11.35 0.43
N LYS A 65 0.30 -11.89 1.62
CA LYS A 65 0.27 -11.15 2.89
C LYS A 65 1.23 -9.96 2.88
N LYS A 66 2.44 -10.11 2.33
CA LYS A 66 3.43 -9.02 2.23
C LYS A 66 2.97 -7.92 1.26
N ASN A 67 2.26 -8.28 0.20
CA ASN A 67 1.76 -7.35 -0.81
C ASN A 67 0.45 -6.67 -0.42
N GLY A 68 -0.06 -6.93 0.79
CA GLY A 68 -1.24 -6.24 1.33
C GLY A 68 -2.58 -6.75 0.79
N ASN A 69 -2.59 -7.83 -0.01
CA ASN A 69 -3.82 -8.49 -0.41
C ASN A 69 -4.11 -9.57 0.65
N LEU A 70 -5.01 -9.26 1.59
CA LEU A 70 -5.60 -10.28 2.46
C LEU A 70 -6.48 -11.18 1.59
N VAL A 71 -5.90 -12.24 1.07
CA VAL A 71 -6.69 -13.38 0.60
C VAL A 71 -7.15 -14.10 1.85
N GLU A 72 -8.40 -13.85 2.25
CA GLU A 72 -9.12 -14.74 3.16
C GLU A 72 -9.38 -16.04 2.40
N GLU A 73 -8.49 -17.00 2.53
CA GLU A 73 -8.78 -18.39 2.19
C GLU A 73 -8.86 -19.20 3.49
N ASP A 74 -9.97 -19.91 3.64
CA ASP A 74 -10.31 -20.80 4.73
C ASP A 74 -9.18 -21.80 5.02
N GLU A 75 -8.41 -21.53 6.07
CA GLU A 75 -7.53 -22.54 6.66
C GLU A 75 -8.37 -23.46 7.57
N PRO A 76 -8.28 -24.79 7.46
CA PRO A 76 -8.85 -25.68 8.45
C PRO A 76 -8.10 -25.49 9.78
N GLU A 77 -8.82 -24.99 10.78
CA GLU A 77 -8.50 -24.93 12.21
C GLU A 77 -7.58 -26.09 12.65
N THR A 78 -6.27 -25.84 12.73
CA THR A 78 -5.36 -26.69 13.49
C THR A 78 -5.04 -26.01 14.82
N SER A 79 -5.78 -26.49 15.81
CA SER A 79 -5.69 -26.27 17.26
C SER A 79 -4.37 -25.72 17.84
N ALA A 80 -4.54 -24.60 18.56
CA ALA A 80 -4.02 -24.33 19.89
C ALA A 80 -2.48 -24.31 20.12
N ALA A 81 -1.90 -23.12 19.99
CA ALA A 81 -0.91 -22.62 20.95
C ALA A 81 -1.05 -21.11 21.09
N GLN A 82 -1.74 -20.68 22.16
CA GLN A 82 -1.88 -19.28 22.56
C GLN A 82 -0.49 -18.68 22.83
N LYS A 83 0.10 -18.02 21.82
CA LYS A 83 1.29 -17.21 22.00
C LYS A 83 0.85 -15.88 22.62
N ARG A 84 1.06 -15.74 23.93
CA ARG A 84 0.80 -14.51 24.69
C ARG A 84 1.50 -13.33 24.02
N THR A 85 0.71 -12.44 23.43
CA THR A 85 1.15 -11.12 22.99
C THR A 85 1.40 -10.28 24.24
N ILE A 86 2.59 -9.71 24.34
CA ILE A 86 2.95 -8.81 25.43
C ILE A 86 2.26 -7.46 25.12
N GLU A 87 1.27 -7.12 25.92
CA GLU A 87 0.54 -5.85 25.87
C GLU A 87 1.41 -4.76 26.50
N GLU A 88 1.96 -3.85 25.69
CA GLU A 88 2.17 -2.46 26.10
C GLU A 88 2.37 -1.56 24.87
N ALA A 89 1.68 -0.41 24.87
CA ALA A 89 1.70 0.69 23.90
C ALA A 89 0.81 0.56 22.64
N THR A 90 -0.51 0.64 22.83
CA THR A 90 -1.42 1.18 21.80
C THR A 90 -2.11 2.45 22.33
N SER A 91 -1.46 3.58 22.11
CA SER A 91 -2.13 4.86 21.96
C SER A 91 -1.55 5.49 20.70
N ASP A 92 -2.09 5.15 19.52
CA ASP A 92 -2.14 6.15 18.47
C ASP A 92 -3.19 5.83 17.41
N GLU A 93 -4.09 6.79 17.29
CA GLU A 93 -5.20 6.87 16.37
C GLU A 93 -4.65 7.36 15.02
N SER A 94 -4.11 6.44 14.21
CA SER A 94 -3.59 6.78 12.90
C SER A 94 -4.68 6.66 11.83
N LYS A 95 -5.35 7.80 11.59
CA LYS A 95 -6.09 8.08 10.37
C LYS A 95 -5.24 7.68 9.15
N HIS A 96 -5.78 6.80 8.32
CA HIS A 96 -5.26 6.47 7.00
C HIS A 96 -5.22 7.73 6.12
N GLU A 97 -4.08 8.41 6.07
CA GLU A 97 -3.72 9.23 4.92
C GLU A 97 -3.13 8.30 3.85
N GLU A 98 -3.98 7.95 2.89
CA GLU A 98 -3.60 7.22 1.69
C GLU A 98 -2.55 8.02 0.90
N ASP A 99 -1.47 7.32 0.55
CA ASP A 99 -0.33 7.81 -0.21
C ASP A 99 -0.81 8.57 -1.47
N PRO A 100 -0.48 9.87 -1.65
CA PRO A 100 -0.98 10.68 -2.76
C PRO A 100 -0.56 10.15 -4.14
N GLU A 101 0.47 9.30 -4.20
CA GLU A 101 0.90 8.62 -5.42
C GLU A 101 -0.07 7.52 -5.87
N VAL A 102 -0.73 6.82 -4.94
CA VAL A 102 -1.71 5.77 -5.26
C VAL A 102 -2.99 6.41 -5.82
N LYS A 103 -3.41 7.56 -5.27
CA LYS A 103 -4.53 8.36 -5.82
C LYS A 103 -4.22 8.89 -7.22
N ARG A 104 -3.01 9.40 -7.44
CA ARG A 104 -2.58 9.88 -8.77
C ARG A 104 -2.58 8.75 -9.80
N ARG A 105 -2.10 7.56 -9.42
CA ARG A 105 -2.07 6.41 -10.33
C ARG A 105 -3.46 5.88 -10.69
N ARG A 106 -4.41 5.93 -9.74
CA ARG A 106 -5.81 5.58 -9.99
C ARG A 106 -6.51 6.61 -10.89
N LEU A 107 -6.30 7.89 -10.63
CA LEU A 107 -6.87 8.99 -11.42
C LEU A 107 -6.40 8.95 -12.88
N ILE A 108 -5.10 8.71 -13.12
CA ILE A 108 -4.53 8.61 -14.47
C ILE A 108 -5.12 7.42 -15.25
N LEU A 109 -5.45 6.32 -14.57
CA LEU A 109 -6.02 5.13 -15.21
C LEU A 109 -7.51 5.31 -15.53
N GLU A 110 -8.25 6.02 -14.69
CA GLU A 110 -9.65 6.41 -14.96
C GLU A 110 -9.72 7.45 -16.09
N GLU A 111 -8.84 8.46 -16.08
CA GLU A 111 -8.78 9.49 -17.13
C GLU A 111 -8.34 8.91 -18.49
N ALA A 112 -7.41 7.94 -18.51
CA ALA A 112 -7.05 7.25 -19.75
C ALA A 112 -8.17 6.36 -20.31
N ARG A 113 -9.09 5.90 -19.45
CA ARG A 113 -10.25 5.10 -19.87
C ARG A 113 -11.34 5.95 -20.51
N ASP A 114 -11.53 7.16 -20.03
CA ASP A 114 -12.51 8.10 -20.58
C ASP A 114 -12.04 8.70 -21.93
N VAL A 115 -10.72 8.76 -22.17
CA VAL A 115 -10.14 9.23 -23.44
C VAL A 115 -10.16 8.14 -24.54
N ASP A 116 -10.23 6.85 -24.18
CA ASP A 116 -10.31 5.73 -25.13
C ASP A 116 -11.75 5.38 -25.56
N ALA A 117 -12.76 6.08 -25.00
CA ALA A 117 -14.18 5.85 -25.28
C ALA A 117 -14.77 6.74 -26.40
N ASP A 118 -14.03 7.74 -26.88
CA ASP A 118 -14.42 8.59 -28.02
C ASP A 118 -13.26 8.69 -29.03
N SER A 119 -13.18 7.72 -29.95
CA SER A 119 -12.43 7.88 -31.19
C SER A 119 -13.27 7.40 -32.36
N ASP A 120 -13.99 8.37 -32.90
CA ASP A 120 -14.66 8.39 -34.20
C ASP A 120 -13.62 8.58 -35.32
N PRO A 121 -13.55 7.72 -36.35
CA PRO A 121 -12.76 7.97 -37.54
C PRO A 121 -13.63 8.61 -38.65
N GLU A 122 -13.55 9.94 -38.78
CA GLU A 122 -13.99 10.67 -39.97
C GLU A 122 -12.80 10.95 -40.90
N ALA A 123 -12.88 10.46 -42.16
CA ALA A 123 -12.23 11.10 -43.32
C ALA A 123 -12.68 10.52 -44.69
N SER A 124 -13.48 11.33 -45.41
CA SER A 124 -13.33 11.72 -46.83
C SER A 124 -13.76 10.77 -47.97
N SER A 125 -14.96 11.08 -48.51
CA SER A 125 -15.31 11.36 -49.93
C SER A 125 -14.75 10.47 -51.06
N ASP A 126 -15.65 9.77 -51.77
CA ASP A 126 -15.64 9.68 -53.24
C ASP A 126 -17.05 9.34 -53.81
N ASP A 127 -17.26 9.80 -55.04
CA ASP A 127 -18.44 9.88 -55.89
C ASP A 127 -18.78 8.54 -56.58
N SER A 128 -20.07 8.16 -56.66
CA SER A 128 -20.58 7.27 -57.73
C SER A 128 -22.11 7.31 -57.85
N GLU A 129 -22.60 7.72 -59.03
CA GLU A 129 -23.97 7.59 -59.53
C GLU A 129 -24.32 6.15 -59.99
N ASP A 130 -25.63 5.91 -60.25
CA ASP A 130 -26.28 4.82 -61.03
C ASP A 130 -26.69 3.56 -60.22
N ASP A 131 -27.86 2.90 -60.32
CA ASP A 131 -29.22 3.08 -60.88
C ASP A 131 -30.10 1.91 -60.36
N ASP A 132 -31.42 2.07 -60.45
CA ASP A 132 -32.49 1.06 -60.61
C ASP A 132 -33.28 0.44 -59.41
N ASP A 133 -34.51 0.94 -59.33
CA ASP A 133 -35.86 0.33 -59.18
C ASP A 133 -36.41 -0.43 -57.95
N ASP A 134 -37.54 0.15 -57.51
CA ASP A 134 -38.88 -0.40 -57.19
C ASP A 134 -39.31 -0.96 -55.81
N ASP A 135 -40.43 -0.35 -55.38
CA ASP A 135 -41.55 -0.79 -54.54
C ASP A 135 -41.39 -1.00 -53.03
N GLU A 136 -41.86 0.00 -52.23
CA GLU A 136 -42.67 -0.18 -51.00
C GLU A 136 -43.10 1.20 -50.41
N GLU A 137 -44.09 1.86 -51.03
CA GLU A 137 -44.53 3.25 -50.75
C GLU A 137 -45.39 3.46 -49.47
N ASP A 138 -45.66 2.42 -48.67
CA ASP A 138 -46.63 2.53 -47.56
C ASP A 138 -46.01 2.60 -46.14
N GLU A 139 -44.74 2.25 -45.91
CA GLU A 139 -44.11 2.23 -44.57
C GLU A 139 -43.26 3.48 -44.24
N GLN A 140 -42.77 4.21 -45.24
CA GLN A 140 -41.82 5.32 -45.07
C GLN A 140 -42.49 6.63 -44.58
N ALA A 141 -43.79 6.80 -44.82
CA ALA A 141 -44.56 7.96 -44.39
C ALA A 141 -44.88 7.96 -42.89
N GLU A 142 -45.01 6.79 -42.27
CA GLU A 142 -45.23 6.67 -40.81
C GLU A 142 -43.95 7.01 -40.02
N LEU A 143 -42.78 6.61 -40.54
CA LEU A 143 -41.48 6.84 -39.91
C LEU A 143 -41.08 8.33 -39.87
N MET A 144 -41.37 9.10 -40.93
CA MET A 144 -41.09 10.55 -40.97
C MET A 144 -41.91 11.33 -39.95
N ARG A 145 -43.16 10.91 -39.70
CA ARG A 145 -44.02 11.50 -38.68
C ARG A 145 -43.56 11.18 -37.26
N GLU A 146 -42.93 10.02 -37.06
CA GLU A 146 -42.31 9.65 -35.79
C GLU A 146 -41.00 10.42 -35.54
N LEU A 147 -40.17 10.63 -36.57
CA LEU A 147 -38.96 11.46 -36.49
C LEU A 147 -39.27 12.94 -36.17
N GLU A 148 -40.33 13.50 -36.74
CA GLU A 148 -40.77 14.86 -36.41
C GLU A 148 -41.22 14.99 -34.95
N LYS A 149 -41.87 13.95 -34.41
CA LYS A 149 -42.26 13.89 -33.00
C LYS A 149 -41.05 13.83 -32.08
N ILE A 150 -40.05 12.99 -32.42
CA ILE A 150 -38.78 12.88 -31.68
C ILE A 150 -37.98 14.20 -31.77
N LYS A 151 -37.96 14.85 -32.93
CA LYS A 151 -37.26 16.13 -33.12
C LYS A 151 -37.91 17.25 -32.32
N ARG A 152 -39.24 17.28 -32.24
CA ARG A 152 -40.00 18.23 -31.41
C ARG A 152 -39.76 17.99 -29.92
N GLU A 153 -39.74 16.74 -29.48
CA GLU A 153 -39.46 16.37 -28.09
C GLU A 153 -38.02 16.74 -27.67
N ARG A 154 -37.02 16.44 -28.52
CA ARG A 154 -35.63 16.87 -28.29
C ARG A 154 -35.46 18.39 -28.29
N ALA A 155 -36.16 19.11 -29.15
CA ALA A 155 -36.10 20.57 -29.18
C ALA A 155 -36.67 21.19 -27.89
N GLU A 156 -37.75 20.63 -27.34
CA GLU A 156 -38.33 21.08 -26.07
C GLU A 156 -37.41 20.78 -24.88
N GLN A 157 -36.77 19.61 -24.86
CA GLN A 157 -35.83 19.23 -23.80
C GLN A 157 -34.57 20.11 -23.82
N LYS A 158 -34.01 20.38 -25.01
CA LYS A 158 -32.86 21.27 -25.18
C LYS A 158 -33.19 22.72 -24.78
N ALA A 159 -34.40 23.19 -25.09
CA ALA A 159 -34.84 24.52 -24.67
C ALA A 159 -34.99 24.66 -23.15
N LYS A 160 -35.42 23.59 -22.46
CA LYS A 160 -35.50 23.55 -20.98
C LYS A 160 -34.10 23.55 -20.34
N GLU A 161 -33.17 22.77 -20.88
CA GLU A 161 -31.78 22.72 -20.40
C GLU A 161 -31.05 24.05 -20.60
N GLU A 162 -31.25 24.71 -21.75
CA GLU A 162 -30.66 26.02 -22.02
C GLU A 162 -31.20 27.09 -21.08
N ALA A 163 -32.51 27.08 -20.78
CA ALA A 163 -33.11 27.98 -19.81
C ALA A 163 -32.60 27.77 -18.38
N GLU A 164 -32.37 26.51 -17.96
CA GLU A 164 -31.78 26.20 -16.66
C GLU A 164 -30.31 26.64 -16.58
N ARG A 165 -29.56 26.48 -17.67
CA ARG A 165 -28.18 26.94 -17.76
C ARG A 165 -28.08 28.46 -17.69
N THR A 166 -28.93 29.18 -18.41
CA THR A 166 -28.95 30.65 -18.33
C THR A 166 -29.31 31.14 -16.93
N ALA A 167 -30.24 30.47 -16.23
CA ALA A 167 -30.59 30.82 -14.86
C ALA A 167 -29.42 30.63 -13.88
N LYS A 168 -28.66 29.52 -14.00
CA LYS A 168 -27.45 29.27 -13.19
C LYS A 168 -26.37 30.32 -13.44
N GLU A 169 -26.17 30.71 -14.70
CA GLU A 169 -25.20 31.74 -15.07
C GLU A 169 -25.57 33.13 -14.51
N GLU A 170 -26.88 33.44 -14.40
CA GLU A 170 -27.39 34.64 -13.76
C GLU A 170 -27.18 34.62 -12.24
N GLU A 171 -27.48 33.51 -11.57
CA GLU A 171 -27.23 33.32 -10.12
C GLU A 171 -25.74 33.49 -9.77
N GLU A 172 -24.84 32.93 -10.58
CA GLU A 172 -23.40 33.10 -10.40
C GLU A 172 -22.95 34.56 -10.58
N ARG A 173 -23.56 35.28 -11.54
CA ARG A 173 -23.27 36.70 -11.75
C ARG A 173 -23.71 37.53 -10.54
N GLU A 174 -24.90 37.28 -10.01
CA GLU A 174 -25.40 37.96 -8.82
C GLU A 174 -24.52 37.69 -7.60
N PHE A 175 -24.09 36.44 -7.40
CA PHE A 175 -23.17 36.08 -6.32
C PHE A 175 -21.81 36.77 -6.43
N LYS A 176 -21.24 36.83 -7.65
CA LYS A 176 -19.98 37.53 -7.93
C LYS A 176 -20.11 39.04 -7.74
N ILE A 177 -21.24 39.65 -8.10
CA ILE A 177 -21.49 41.09 -7.88
C ILE A 177 -21.62 41.38 -6.37
N ALA A 178 -22.35 40.55 -5.62
CA ALA A 178 -22.57 40.74 -4.20
C ALA A 178 -21.29 40.52 -3.36
N ARG A 179 -20.48 39.50 -3.69
CA ARG A 179 -19.29 39.13 -2.90
C ARG A 179 -17.98 39.70 -3.45
N GLY A 180 -17.95 40.12 -4.71
CA GLY A 180 -16.76 40.62 -5.39
C GLY A 180 -16.34 42.03 -5.00
N ASN A 181 -17.14 42.75 -4.19
CA ASN A 181 -16.76 44.08 -3.70
C ASN A 181 -15.99 44.00 -2.36
N PRO A 182 -14.66 44.16 -2.37
CA PRO A 182 -13.85 44.10 -1.15
C PRO A 182 -14.02 45.33 -0.24
N LEU A 183 -14.69 46.41 -0.67
CA LEU A 183 -15.01 47.55 0.21
C LEU A 183 -16.24 47.30 1.09
N LEU A 184 -17.17 46.45 0.66
CA LEU A 184 -18.40 46.15 1.42
C LEU A 184 -18.20 45.01 2.43
N ASN A 185 -17.11 44.24 2.33
CA ASN A 185 -16.76 43.16 3.24
C ASN A 185 -15.40 43.46 3.90
N PRO A 186 -15.35 44.30 4.95
CA PRO A 186 -14.10 44.62 5.63
C PRO A 186 -13.56 43.37 6.34
N ASN A 187 -12.57 42.74 5.73
CA ASN A 187 -11.72 41.77 6.41
C ASN A 187 -10.65 42.57 7.17
N ASP A 188 -10.73 42.62 8.49
CA ASP A 188 -9.74 43.31 9.33
C ASP A 188 -8.34 42.68 9.17
N PHE A 189 -7.53 43.21 8.24
CA PHE A 189 -6.14 42.81 8.00
C PHE A 189 -5.19 43.40 9.06
N ASN A 190 -5.46 43.16 10.34
CA ASN A 190 -4.48 43.40 11.40
C ASN A 190 -3.48 42.24 11.44
N VAL A 191 -2.38 42.36 10.69
CA VAL A 191 -1.27 41.40 10.73
C VAL A 191 -0.58 41.49 12.09
N LYS A 192 -1.03 40.68 13.05
CA LYS A 192 -0.36 40.48 14.34
C LYS A 192 1.02 39.87 14.07
N ARG A 193 2.08 40.68 14.25
CA ARG A 193 3.46 40.22 14.24
C ARG A 193 3.59 39.08 15.25
N ARG A 194 3.88 37.88 14.75
CA ARG A 194 3.99 36.67 15.56
C ARG A 194 5.27 36.75 16.39
N TRP A 195 5.27 36.18 17.58
CA TRP A 195 6.46 36.10 18.43
C TRP A 195 7.63 35.35 17.74
N ASP A 196 7.29 34.43 16.82
CA ASP A 196 8.21 33.69 15.95
C ASP A 196 8.83 34.51 14.81
N ASP A 197 8.40 35.75 14.60
CA ASP A 197 8.79 36.51 13.40
C ASP A 197 10.20 37.11 13.51
N ASP A 198 10.66 37.36 14.75
CA ASP A 198 11.99 37.88 15.10
C ASP A 198 12.95 36.75 15.50
N VAL A 199 12.93 35.65 14.74
CA VAL A 199 13.88 34.55 14.87
C VAL A 199 14.68 34.45 13.58
N VAL A 200 16.01 34.51 13.72
CA VAL A 200 16.97 34.51 12.59
C VAL A 200 16.99 33.21 11.80
N PHE A 201 16.46 32.12 12.36
CA PHE A 201 16.32 30.83 11.69
C PHE A 201 14.87 30.35 11.70
N LYS A 202 14.29 30.18 10.52
CA LYS A 202 12.92 29.68 10.35
C LYS A 202 12.98 28.28 9.70
N ASN A 203 12.18 27.33 10.20
CA ASN A 203 11.91 26.05 9.55
C ASN A 203 13.14 25.16 9.21
N GLN A 204 14.17 25.10 10.06
CA GLN A 204 15.40 24.33 9.78
C GLN A 204 15.18 22.83 9.57
N ALA A 205 14.17 22.23 10.22
CA ALA A 205 13.85 20.80 10.12
C ALA A 205 12.65 20.52 9.20
N ARG A 206 12.21 21.51 8.40
CA ARG A 206 11.05 21.32 7.53
C ARG A 206 11.41 20.36 6.40
N GLY A 207 10.81 19.17 6.41
CA GLY A 207 11.12 18.08 5.49
C GLY A 207 12.24 17.15 5.96
N ALA A 208 12.77 17.34 7.17
CA ALA A 208 13.69 16.40 7.80
C ALA A 208 12.93 15.26 8.48
N ASP A 209 12.05 14.59 7.72
CA ASP A 209 11.52 13.29 8.13
C ASP A 209 12.64 12.27 7.99
N ASP A 210 13.58 12.28 8.96
CA ASP A 210 14.63 11.30 9.14
C ASP A 210 14.03 9.98 9.65
N LYS A 211 13.09 9.42 8.88
CA LYS A 211 12.74 8.01 8.97
C LYS A 211 13.94 7.25 8.41
N LYS A 212 14.98 7.09 9.24
CA LYS A 212 16.13 6.25 8.93
C LYS A 212 15.56 4.91 8.46
N LYS A 213 15.88 4.55 7.21
CA LYS A 213 15.44 3.30 6.62
C LYS A 213 15.88 2.18 7.56
N LYS A 214 15.01 1.18 7.75
CA LYS A 214 15.32 0.00 8.57
C LYS A 214 16.33 -0.86 7.82
N GLU A 215 17.59 -0.45 7.85
CA GLU A 215 18.70 -1.12 7.19
C GLU A 215 19.47 -1.96 8.20
N PHE A 216 19.75 -3.21 7.84
CA PHE A 216 20.67 -4.04 8.61
C PHE A 216 22.07 -3.88 8.03
N VAL A 217 23.00 -3.43 8.88
CA VAL A 217 24.41 -3.30 8.53
C VAL A 217 25.19 -4.43 9.19
N ASN A 218 25.84 -5.27 8.39
CA ASN A 218 26.75 -6.32 8.87
C ASN A 218 28.12 -5.74 9.25
N ASP A 219 28.12 -4.80 10.20
CA ASP A 219 29.31 -4.15 10.78
C ASP A 219 29.01 -3.80 12.24
N LEU A 220 29.83 -4.32 13.16
CA LEU A 220 29.63 -4.13 14.59
C LEU A 220 29.83 -2.69 15.06
N LEU A 221 30.59 -1.86 14.35
CA LEU A 221 30.87 -0.47 14.75
C LEU A 221 29.98 0.53 14.02
N ARG A 222 29.58 0.23 12.79
CA ARG A 222 28.75 1.14 11.97
C ARG A 222 27.26 0.83 12.02
N SER A 223 26.87 -0.30 12.60
CA SER A 223 25.47 -0.61 12.87
C SER A 223 24.80 0.48 13.69
N ASP A 224 23.55 0.77 13.36
CA ASP A 224 22.73 1.71 14.12
C ASP A 224 22.56 1.28 15.58
N PHE A 225 22.63 -0.02 15.86
CA PHE A 225 22.69 -0.52 17.23
C PHE A 225 23.90 0.04 17.98
N HIS A 226 25.09 -0.03 17.38
CA HIS A 226 26.33 0.42 18.02
C HIS A 226 26.38 1.94 18.16
N LYS A 227 25.93 2.68 17.14
CA LYS A 227 25.82 4.15 17.22
C LYS A 227 24.91 4.59 18.37
N ARG A 228 23.75 3.93 18.50
CA ARG A 228 22.80 4.17 19.62
C ARG A 228 23.39 3.75 20.96
N PHE A 229 24.10 2.63 21.02
CA PHE A 229 24.79 2.17 22.22
C PHE A 229 25.84 3.20 22.68
N MET A 230 26.71 3.65 21.78
CA MET A 230 27.74 4.64 22.11
C MET A 230 27.13 5.97 22.52
N SER A 231 26.13 6.48 21.81
CA SER A 231 25.41 7.70 22.19
C SER A 231 24.73 7.60 23.57
N LYS A 232 24.37 6.38 24.03
CA LYS A 232 23.70 6.16 25.31
C LYS A 232 24.68 6.03 26.47
N TYR A 233 25.79 5.32 26.27
CA TYR A 233 26.72 4.94 27.34
C TYR A 233 28.01 5.77 27.35
N VAL A 234 28.28 6.54 26.31
CA VAL A 234 29.41 7.46 26.22
C VAL A 234 28.85 8.85 25.94
N ARG A 235 29.16 9.80 26.82
CA ARG A 235 28.69 11.19 26.74
C ARG A 235 29.77 12.12 26.24
#